data_AF-A0A151WYA2-F1
#
_entry.id   AF-A0A151WYA2-F1
#
_cell.length_a   1.000
_cell.length_b   1.000
_cell.length_c   1.000
_cell.angle_alpha   90.00
_cell.angle_beta   90.00
_cell.angle_gamma   90.00
#
_symmetry.space_group_name_H-M   'P 1'
#
loop_
_entity.id
_entity.type
_entity.pdbx_description
1 polymer ?
#
loop_
_entity_poly.entity_id
_entity_poly.type
_entity_poly.pdbx_seq_one_letter_code
_entity_poly.pdbx_strand_id
1 'polypeptide(L)'
;MSIQSPAKCEIRGIIRYLVWKGKTPVEVYNEVKTAYGDKAMNRTSVFKWCREFKNGRTSVHDDQRSGRPSILIDEIVEKIATPLEHTRTIHSFITICSFYLIINLNRSFSLPNEITDDAAYFALGGRLD
;
A
#
# COMPACT_ATOMS: atom_id res chain seq x y z
N MET A 1 25.54 9.98 -34.21
CA MET A 1 24.86 10.70 -33.12
C MET A 1 24.73 9.70 -31.97
N SER A 2 25.59 9.77 -30.96
CA SER A 2 25.55 8.85 -29.80
C SER A 2 24.72 9.48 -28.69
N ILE A 3 23.67 8.79 -28.24
CA ILE A 3 22.89 9.22 -27.08
C ILE A 3 23.83 9.19 -25.87
N GLN A 4 24.05 10.34 -25.24
CA GLN A 4 24.93 10.47 -24.08
C GLN A 4 24.31 9.72 -22.89
N SER A 5 24.99 8.68 -22.42
CA SER A 5 24.71 7.91 -21.19
C SER A 5 23.23 7.49 -20.98
N PRO A 6 22.71 6.54 -21.77
CA PRO A 6 21.37 5.97 -21.56
C PRO A 6 21.25 5.26 -20.19
N ALA A 7 20.04 5.25 -19.64
CA ALA A 7 19.76 4.46 -18.44
C ALA A 7 19.84 2.95 -18.74
N LYS A 8 20.33 2.14 -17.79
CA LYS A 8 20.45 0.68 -18.01
C LYS A 8 19.11 0.01 -18.33
N CYS A 9 18.02 0.48 -17.71
CA CYS A 9 16.66 -0.03 -17.97
C CYS A 9 16.18 0.28 -19.40
N GLU A 10 16.59 1.41 -19.98
CA GLU A 10 16.27 1.78 -21.35
C GLU A 10 16.89 0.80 -22.34
N ILE A 11 18.20 0.55 -22.22
CA ILE A 11 18.90 -0.43 -23.06
C ILE A 11 18.25 -1.83 -22.91
N ARG A 12 17.91 -2.23 -21.67
CA ARG A 12 17.24 -3.52 -21.43
C ARG A 12 15.85 -3.58 -22.07
N GLY A 13 15.11 -2.48 -22.12
CA GLY A 13 13.85 -2.37 -22.86
C GLY A 13 14.02 -2.61 -24.35
N ILE A 14 15.05 -2.00 -24.96
CA ILE A 14 15.40 -2.24 -26.37
C ILE A 14 15.80 -3.70 -26.60
N ILE A 15 16.63 -4.28 -25.74
CA ILE A 15 17.00 -5.69 -25.81
C ILE A 15 15.74 -6.58 -25.78
N ARG A 16 14.79 -6.31 -24.89
CA ARG A 16 13.52 -7.05 -24.80
C ARG A 16 12.74 -7.01 -26.11
N TYR A 17 12.62 -5.81 -26.70
CA TYR A 17 11.97 -5.62 -27.99
C TYR A 17 12.66 -6.38 -29.13
N LEU A 18 13.99 -6.34 -29.20
CA LEU A 18 14.75 -7.03 -30.24
C LEU A 18 14.69 -8.55 -30.10
N VAL A 19 14.69 -9.07 -28.87
CA VAL A 19 14.48 -10.49 -28.59
C VAL A 19 13.08 -10.92 -29.02
N TRP A 20 12.04 -10.10 -28.75
CA TRP A 20 10.69 -10.35 -29.23
C TRP A 20 10.59 -10.37 -30.77
N LYS A 21 11.37 -9.51 -31.45
CA LYS A 21 11.54 -9.55 -32.92
C LYS A 21 12.28 -10.78 -33.45
N GLY A 22 12.77 -11.67 -32.59
CA GLY A 22 13.48 -12.89 -32.99
C GLY A 22 14.96 -12.68 -33.34
N LYS A 23 15.55 -11.51 -33.01
CA LYS A 23 16.97 -11.25 -33.27
C LYS A 23 17.87 -12.15 -32.43
N THR A 24 19.00 -12.52 -32.99
CA THR A 24 20.03 -13.29 -32.28
C THR A 24 20.78 -12.39 -31.28
N PRO A 25 21.32 -12.93 -30.17
CA PRO A 25 22.06 -12.12 -29.20
C PRO A 25 23.26 -11.34 -29.78
N VAL A 26 23.85 -11.86 -30.87
CA VAL A 26 24.95 -11.18 -31.59
C VAL A 26 24.45 -9.94 -32.32
N GLU A 27 23.32 -10.05 -33.04
CA GLU A 27 22.70 -8.90 -33.71
C GLU A 27 22.25 -7.85 -32.69
N VAL A 28 21.63 -8.28 -31.59
CA VAL A 28 21.21 -7.39 -30.50
C VAL A 28 22.41 -6.61 -29.95
N TYR A 29 23.54 -7.27 -29.71
CA TYR A 29 24.76 -6.61 -29.23
C TYR A 29 25.26 -5.56 -30.21
N ASN A 30 25.28 -5.87 -31.52
CA ASN A 30 25.71 -4.94 -32.55
C ASN A 30 24.77 -3.72 -32.66
N GLU A 31 23.46 -3.94 -32.59
CA GLU A 31 22.47 -2.84 -32.64
C GLU A 31 22.58 -1.93 -31.41
N VAL A 32 22.71 -2.50 -30.20
CA VAL A 32 22.93 -1.73 -28.97
C VAL A 32 24.25 -0.94 -29.04
N LYS A 33 25.32 -1.56 -29.55
CA LYS A 33 26.62 -0.94 -29.74
C LYS A 33 26.56 0.23 -30.73
N THR A 34 25.85 0.08 -31.84
CA THR A 34 25.69 1.13 -32.85
C THR A 34 24.82 2.29 -32.34
N ALA A 35 23.77 2.02 -31.58
CA ALA A 35 22.86 3.06 -31.07
C ALA A 35 23.46 3.86 -29.91
N TYR A 36 24.09 3.19 -28.95
CA TYR A 36 24.51 3.80 -27.67
C TYR A 36 26.03 3.88 -27.49
N GLY A 37 26.81 3.26 -28.38
CA GLY A 37 28.27 3.22 -28.34
C GLY A 37 28.85 2.09 -27.48
N ASP A 38 30.16 1.86 -27.62
CA ASP A 38 30.91 0.75 -27.02
C ASP A 38 30.81 0.67 -25.48
N LYS A 39 30.57 1.80 -24.82
CA LYS A 39 30.55 1.91 -23.35
C LYS A 39 29.16 1.70 -22.73
N ALA A 40 28.11 1.54 -23.54
CA ALA A 40 26.74 1.51 -23.06
C ALA A 40 26.42 0.23 -22.25
N MET A 41 26.77 -0.94 -22.79
CA MET A 41 26.55 -2.22 -22.11
C MET A 41 27.55 -3.27 -22.60
N ASN A 42 28.14 -4.01 -21.66
CA ASN A 42 29.08 -5.08 -22.02
C ASN A 42 28.35 -6.26 -22.69
N ARG A 43 29.09 -7.01 -23.53
CA ARG A 43 28.56 -8.15 -24.29
C ARG A 43 27.91 -9.21 -23.39
N THR A 44 28.54 -9.53 -22.27
CA THR A 44 28.03 -10.54 -21.32
C THR A 44 26.66 -10.16 -20.74
N SER A 45 26.45 -8.89 -20.43
CA SER A 45 25.17 -8.39 -19.90
C SER A 45 24.08 -8.46 -20.97
N VAL A 46 24.39 -8.06 -22.22
CA VAL A 46 23.44 -8.18 -23.33
C VAL A 46 22.99 -9.64 -23.49
N PHE A 47 23.94 -10.58 -23.47
CA PHE A 47 23.64 -12.01 -23.62
C PHE A 47 22.84 -12.55 -22.44
N LYS A 48 23.17 -12.14 -21.21
CA LYS A 48 22.37 -12.47 -20.03
C LYS A 48 20.92 -12.01 -20.22
N TRP A 49 20.71 -10.74 -20.54
CA TRP A 49 19.36 -10.19 -20.74
C TRP A 49 18.61 -10.85 -21.90
N CYS A 50 19.29 -11.18 -22.99
CA CYS A 50 18.69 -11.95 -24.08
C CYS A 50 18.17 -13.31 -23.59
N ARG A 51 18.94 -14.02 -22.76
CA ARG A 51 18.52 -15.29 -22.16
C ARG A 51 17.34 -15.12 -21.22
N GLU A 52 17.39 -14.15 -20.32
CA GLU A 52 16.30 -13.88 -19.37
C GLU A 52 14.98 -13.56 -20.09
N PHE A 53 15.01 -12.72 -21.13
CA PHE A 53 13.82 -12.40 -21.91
C PHE A 53 13.31 -13.58 -22.73
N LYS A 54 14.20 -14.42 -23.28
CA LYS A 54 13.79 -15.68 -23.92
C LYS A 54 13.12 -16.65 -22.94
N ASN A 55 13.53 -16.62 -21.67
CA ASN A 55 12.94 -17.43 -20.61
C ASN A 55 11.62 -16.84 -20.05
N GLY A 56 11.11 -15.75 -20.64
CA GLY A 56 9.81 -15.17 -20.28
C GLY A 56 9.85 -14.09 -19.20
N ARG A 57 11.05 -13.61 -18.80
CA ARG A 57 11.14 -12.44 -17.91
C ARG A 57 10.50 -11.23 -18.58
N THR A 58 9.65 -10.48 -17.86
CA THR A 58 9.04 -9.24 -18.37
C THR A 58 9.67 -7.98 -17.78
N SER A 59 10.24 -8.04 -16.57
CA SER A 59 10.87 -6.90 -15.90
C SER A 59 12.21 -6.51 -16.53
N VAL A 60 12.42 -5.21 -16.76
CA VAL A 60 13.69 -4.61 -17.21
C VAL A 60 14.59 -4.17 -16.04
N HIS A 61 14.06 -4.18 -14.82
CA HIS A 61 14.81 -3.85 -13.62
C HIS A 61 15.49 -5.10 -13.07
N ASP A 62 16.60 -4.91 -12.36
CA ASP A 62 17.21 -6.01 -11.61
C ASP A 62 16.25 -6.39 -10.47
N ASP A 63 16.19 -7.68 -10.14
CA ASP A 63 15.40 -8.13 -9.01
C ASP A 63 15.99 -7.58 -7.72
N GLN A 64 15.11 -7.35 -6.73
CA GLN A 64 15.56 -6.91 -5.42
C GLN A 64 16.56 -7.93 -4.89
N ARG A 65 17.80 -7.49 -4.70
CA ARG A 65 18.87 -8.34 -4.24
C ARG A 65 18.52 -8.72 -2.80
N SER A 66 18.19 -9.98 -2.56
CA SER A 66 18.09 -10.52 -1.20
C SER A 66 19.48 -10.41 -0.57
N GLY A 67 19.72 -9.30 0.14
CA GLY A 67 20.83 -9.19 1.07
C GLY A 67 20.58 -10.10 2.27
N ARG A 68 21.61 -10.32 3.09
CA ARG A 68 21.48 -11.04 4.36
C ARG A 68 20.35 -10.38 5.18
N PRO A 69 19.29 -11.11 5.57
CA PRO A 69 18.31 -10.59 6.51
C PRO A 69 19.04 -10.27 7.81
N SER A 70 19.00 -9.01 8.27
CA SER A 70 19.35 -8.68 9.64
C SER A 70 18.19 -9.17 10.51
N ILE A 71 18.30 -10.42 10.96
CA ILE A 71 17.36 -11.20 11.78
C ILE A 71 16.98 -10.49 13.10
N LEU A 72 17.53 -9.29 13.36
CA LEU A 72 17.31 -8.54 14.58
C LEU A 72 16.17 -7.51 14.49
N ILE A 73 15.62 -7.20 13.31
CA ILE A 73 14.61 -6.14 13.20
C ILE A 73 13.21 -6.67 13.50
N ASP A 74 12.84 -7.85 13.01
CA ASP A 74 11.48 -8.38 13.20
C ASP A 74 11.22 -8.80 14.66
N GLU A 75 12.21 -9.43 15.32
CA GLU A 75 12.10 -9.82 16.74
C GLU A 75 12.00 -8.58 17.65
N ILE A 76 12.71 -7.51 17.30
CA ILE A 76 12.63 -6.24 18.04
C ILE A 76 11.29 -5.56 17.78
N VAL A 77 10.83 -5.48 16.53
CA VAL A 77 9.56 -4.83 16.15
C VAL A 77 8.35 -5.54 16.77
N GLU A 78 8.32 -6.87 16.79
CA GLU A 78 7.25 -7.65 17.42
C GLU A 78 7.20 -7.39 18.94
N LYS A 79 8.36 -7.30 19.59
CA LYS A 79 8.46 -7.03 21.04
C LYS A 79 8.02 -5.62 21.42
N ILE A 80 8.17 -4.63 20.53
CA ILE A 80 7.74 -3.23 20.76
C ILE A 80 6.27 -3.00 20.37
N ALA A 81 5.67 -3.84 19.52
CA ALA A 81 4.26 -3.72 19.12
C ALA A 81 3.29 -4.11 20.24
N THR A 82 3.64 -5.10 21.07
CA THR A 82 2.75 -5.62 22.12
C THR A 82 2.39 -4.62 23.24
N PRO A 83 3.29 -3.72 23.72
CA PRO A 83 2.94 -2.72 24.73
C PRO A 83 2.16 -1.53 24.15
N LEU A 84 2.32 -1.22 22.86
CA LEU A 84 1.65 -0.09 22.21
C LEU A 84 0.16 -0.35 21.96
N GLU A 85 -0.22 -1.58 21.61
CA GLU A 85 -1.64 -1.97 21.46
C GLU A 85 -2.39 -1.96 22.81
N HIS A 86 -1.74 -2.41 23.89
CA HIS A 86 -2.34 -2.44 25.23
C HIS A 86 -2.55 -1.03 25.80
N THR A 87 -1.59 -0.11 25.61
CA THR A 87 -1.70 1.27 26.09
C THR A 87 -2.81 2.04 25.39
N ARG A 88 -3.04 1.80 24.09
CA ARG A 88 -4.16 2.38 23.32
C ARG A 88 -5.51 1.83 23.79
N THR A 89 -5.58 0.53 24.05
CA THR A 89 -6.80 -0.14 24.52
C THR A 89 -7.19 0.33 25.92
N ILE A 90 -6.24 0.39 26.87
CA ILE A 90 -6.47 0.86 28.24
C ILE A 90 -6.93 2.32 28.26
N HIS A 91 -6.29 3.20 27.47
CA HIS A 91 -6.68 4.62 27.41
C HIS A 91 -8.10 4.80 26.87
N SER A 92 -8.50 4.03 25.85
CA SER A 92 -9.87 4.05 25.32
C SER A 92 -10.89 3.61 26.37
N PHE A 93 -10.58 2.55 27.14
CA PHE A 93 -11.43 2.06 28.22
C PHE A 93 -11.57 3.07 29.36
N ILE A 94 -10.46 3.66 29.82
CA ILE A 94 -10.49 4.69 30.87
C ILE A 94 -11.30 5.90 30.42
N THR A 95 -11.15 6.33 29.16
CA THR A 95 -11.89 7.47 28.61
C THR A 95 -13.39 7.18 28.55
N ILE A 96 -13.78 6.02 28.03
CA ILE A 96 -15.20 5.61 27.93
C ILE A 96 -15.81 5.46 29.33
N CYS A 97 -15.13 4.78 30.25
CA CYS A 97 -15.61 4.59 31.62
C CYS A 97 -15.74 5.92 32.37
N SER A 98 -14.78 6.82 32.23
CA SER A 98 -14.84 8.16 32.84
C SER A 98 -15.99 8.98 32.26
N PHE A 99 -16.20 8.93 30.94
CA PHE A 99 -17.30 9.63 30.27
C PHE A 99 -18.67 9.08 30.69
N TYR A 100 -18.81 7.75 30.77
CA TYR A 100 -20.03 7.09 31.23
C TYR A 100 -20.32 7.41 32.71
N LEU A 101 -19.30 7.44 33.56
CA LEU A 101 -19.43 7.85 34.96
C LEU A 101 -19.88 9.32 35.07
N ILE A 102 -19.28 10.23 34.29
CA ILE A 102 -19.67 11.65 34.24
C ILE A 102 -21.14 11.81 33.79
N ILE A 103 -21.57 11.07 32.76
CA ILE A 103 -22.96 11.09 32.29
C ILE A 103 -23.92 10.58 33.38
N ASN A 104 -23.59 9.46 34.03
CA ASN A 104 -24.44 8.88 35.07
C ASN A 104 -24.45 9.70 36.37
N LEU A 105 -23.38 10.44 36.67
CA LEU A 105 -23.34 11.37 37.80
C LEU A 105 -24.21 12.62 37.52
N ASN A 106 -24.24 13.11 36.28
CA ASN A 106 -25.06 14.25 35.87
C ASN A 106 -26.56 13.91 35.69
N ARG A 107 -26.94 12.64 35.54
CA ARG A 107 -28.34 12.21 35.43
C ARG A 107 -29.12 12.31 36.75
N SER A 108 -28.44 12.48 37.88
CA SER A 108 -29.05 12.62 39.21
C SER A 108 -29.50 14.05 39.56
N PHE A 109 -29.29 15.04 38.67
CA PHE A 109 -29.64 16.45 38.91
C PHE A 109 -30.46 17.07 37.78
N SER A 110 -31.74 16.69 37.68
CA SER A 110 -32.87 17.63 37.52
C SER A 110 -34.21 16.89 37.58
N LEU A 111 -35.07 17.37 38.48
CA LEU A 111 -36.48 17.00 38.65
C LEU A 111 -37.36 17.69 37.57
N PRO A 112 -38.62 17.24 37.38
CA PRO A 112 -39.42 17.50 36.20
C PRO A 112 -40.17 18.84 36.28
N ASN A 113 -40.33 19.52 35.15
CA ASN A 113 -41.32 20.58 34.98
C ASN A 113 -42.29 20.22 33.83
N GLU A 114 -43.52 19.89 34.22
CA GLU A 114 -44.83 20.26 33.64
C GLU A 114 -44.83 21.31 32.50
N ILE A 115 -45.71 21.34 31.47
CA ILE A 115 -47.17 21.16 31.41
C ILE A 115 -47.61 21.19 29.92
N THR A 116 -48.68 20.44 29.58
CA THR A 116 -49.75 20.56 28.54
C THR A 116 -49.41 21.05 27.11
N ASP A 117 -50.07 20.65 26.02
CA ASP A 117 -51.50 20.39 25.79
C ASP A 117 -51.68 19.69 24.41
N ASP A 118 -52.94 19.34 24.09
CA ASP A 118 -53.50 19.11 22.74
C ASP A 118 -53.83 17.68 22.26
N ALA A 119 -55.15 17.40 22.30
CA ALA A 119 -55.93 17.08 21.08
C ALA A 119 -56.09 15.63 20.57
N ALA A 120 -55.93 14.57 21.38
CA ALA A 120 -56.16 13.20 20.89
C ALA A 120 -57.35 12.42 21.49
N TYR A 121 -58.04 12.92 22.53
CA TYR A 121 -59.20 12.22 23.14
C TYR A 121 -60.58 12.71 22.62
N PHE A 122 -60.62 13.37 21.46
CA PHE A 122 -61.83 13.78 20.73
C PHE A 122 -62.38 12.71 19.77
N ALA A 123 -62.31 11.42 20.13
CA ALA A 123 -63.06 10.35 19.47
C ALA A 123 -63.50 9.39 20.59
N LEU A 124 -64.74 9.39 21.08
CA LEU A 124 -65.97 9.12 20.33
C LEU A 124 -67.16 9.69 21.13
N GLY A 125 -67.71 10.82 20.67
CA GLY A 125 -68.99 11.33 21.13
C GLY A 125 -70.06 11.17 20.04
N GLY A 126 -71.14 10.46 20.38
CA GLY A 126 -72.42 10.49 19.67
C GLY A 126 -73.23 9.21 19.93
N ARG A 127 -74.53 9.23 20.20
CA ARG A 127 -75.54 10.26 20.49
C ARG A 127 -76.76 9.47 21.06
N LEU A 128 -77.57 10.15 21.86
CA LEU A 128 -78.82 9.70 22.48
C LEU A 128 -79.84 9.17 21.47
N ASP A 129 -80.48 8.04 21.78
CA ASP A 129 -81.90 7.70 21.56
C ASP A 129 -82.42 7.01 22.84
#